data_AF-A0A9W7E8J4-F1
#
_entry.id   AF-A0A9W7E8J4-F1
#
_cell.length_a   1.000
_cell.length_b   1.000
_cell.length_c   1.000
_cell.angle_alpha   90.00
_cell.angle_beta   90.00
_cell.angle_gamma   90.00
#
_symmetry.space_group_name_H-M   'P 1'
#
loop_
_entity.id
_entity.type
_entity.pdbx_description
1 polymer ?
#
loop_
_entity_poly.entity_id
_entity_poly.type
_entity_poly.pdbx_seq_one_letter_code
_entity_poly.pdbx_strand_id
1 'polypeptide(L)'
;MSTDDSPIPPSLIRLATSLHQYNPGSIDSANKLTFSKSFKSSGMHHPSTSSLLLTLDSTRVDLATTLTSKDASGVEGNGTRYLPSIRRLLLSCEVQPDTAVLDEKLNFMWRGGLEGDGPGGTCGKVRSSQALMYEVSMTVASISIAHASLGCSDSQTGSFASSVTNFKKAASIMNYMHTKHLPQWVSLGSSTSEGDLPIECVTGGCKGEIEKRSKRKRVSIKFTF
;
A
#
# COMPACT_ATOMS: atom_id res chain seq x y z
N MET A 1 11.43 23.38 31.85
CA MET A 1 10.39 23.25 30.81
C MET A 1 9.43 22.19 31.30
N SER A 2 8.25 22.59 31.75
CA SER A 2 7.22 21.68 32.24
C SER A 2 6.59 20.97 31.03
N THR A 3 7.01 19.74 30.76
CA THR A 3 6.17 18.80 30.01
C THR A 3 5.01 18.49 30.94
N ASP A 4 3.89 19.17 30.71
CA ASP A 4 2.63 18.81 31.34
C ASP A 4 2.26 17.41 30.79
N ASP A 5 2.71 16.37 31.48
CA ASP A 5 2.37 14.96 31.22
C ASP A 5 0.92 14.68 31.65
N SER A 6 0.01 15.63 31.38
CA SER A 6 -1.41 15.42 31.61
C SER A 6 -1.90 14.39 30.58
N PRO A 7 -2.42 13.23 31.04
CA PRO A 7 -2.83 12.17 30.12
C PRO A 7 -3.94 12.70 29.22
N ILE A 8 -3.74 12.57 27.90
CA ILE A 8 -4.70 13.03 26.90
C ILE A 8 -6.07 12.40 27.20
N PRO A 9 -7.13 13.18 27.39
CA PRO A 9 -8.46 12.65 27.66
C PRO A 9 -8.89 11.64 26.58
N PRO A 10 -9.41 10.46 26.95
CA PRO A 10 -9.88 9.44 26.00
C PRO A 10 -10.90 9.96 24.98
N SER A 11 -11.70 10.98 25.35
CA SER A 11 -12.65 11.65 24.47
C SER A 11 -11.99 12.35 23.28
N LEU A 12 -10.81 12.96 23.47
CA LEU A 12 -10.06 13.61 22.39
C LEU A 12 -9.47 12.58 21.44
N ILE A 13 -8.99 11.44 21.95
CA ILE A 13 -8.49 10.34 21.12
C ILE A 13 -9.62 9.75 20.26
N ARG A 14 -10.80 9.54 20.83
CA ARG A 14 -11.99 9.09 20.10
C ARG A 14 -12.45 10.08 19.04
N LEU A 15 -12.42 11.37 19.35
CA LEU A 15 -12.74 12.42 18.38
C LEU A 15 -11.72 12.48 17.23
N ALA A 16 -10.43 12.43 17.54
CA ALA A 16 -9.40 12.43 16.51
C ALA A 16 -9.53 11.20 15.59
N THR A 17 -9.75 10.02 16.16
CA THR A 17 -9.89 8.77 15.39
C THR A 17 -11.23 8.63 14.67
N SER A 18 -12.27 9.36 15.06
CA SER A 18 -13.52 9.44 14.29
C SER A 18 -13.39 10.37 13.07
N LEU A 19 -12.60 11.42 13.20
CA LEU A 19 -12.29 12.36 12.11
C LEU A 19 -11.26 11.81 11.12
N HIS A 20 -10.27 11.06 11.60
CA HIS A 20 -9.22 10.46 10.79
C HIS A 20 -9.55 9.00 10.46
N GLN A 21 -10.27 8.79 9.35
CA GLN A 21 -10.47 7.46 8.78
C GLN A 21 -9.49 7.23 7.63
N TYR A 22 -8.78 6.11 7.70
CA TYR A 22 -7.82 5.71 6.69
C TYR A 22 -8.47 4.70 5.74
N ASN A 23 -8.39 4.98 4.44
CA ASN A 23 -8.85 4.09 3.39
C ASN A 23 -7.63 3.46 2.69
N PRO A 24 -7.47 2.13 2.64
CA PRO A 24 -6.31 1.47 2.03
C PRO A 24 -6.13 1.63 0.52
N GLY A 25 -7.01 2.40 -0.14
CA GLY A 25 -7.00 2.62 -1.59
C GLY A 25 -7.87 1.60 -2.32
N SER A 26 -7.68 1.47 -3.64
CA SER A 26 -8.42 0.48 -4.44
C SER A 26 -7.61 0.00 -5.64
N ILE A 27 -7.80 -1.26 -6.01
CA ILE A 27 -7.36 -1.78 -7.32
C ILE A 27 -8.43 -1.39 -8.34
N ASP A 28 -8.01 -0.85 -9.48
CA ASP A 28 -8.95 -0.45 -10.53
C ASP A 28 -9.56 -1.69 -11.20
N SER A 29 -10.88 -1.83 -11.12
CA SER A 29 -11.63 -2.97 -11.65
C SER A 29 -11.79 -2.93 -13.17
N ALA A 30 -11.54 -1.78 -13.81
CA ALA A 30 -11.52 -1.66 -15.26
C ALA A 30 -10.38 -2.46 -15.91
N ASN A 31 -9.31 -2.73 -15.16
CA ASN A 31 -8.17 -3.49 -15.63
C ASN A 31 -8.25 -4.95 -15.17
N LYS A 32 -8.66 -5.83 -16.09
CA LYS A 32 -8.74 -7.28 -15.89
C LYS A 32 -7.36 -7.96 -16.04
N LEU A 33 -6.37 -7.48 -15.29
CA LEU A 33 -5.06 -8.12 -15.23
C LEU A 33 -5.18 -9.51 -14.62
N THR A 34 -4.63 -10.51 -15.31
CA THR A 34 -4.50 -11.89 -14.83
C THR A 34 -3.12 -12.42 -15.16
N PHE A 35 -2.38 -12.87 -14.14
CA PHE A 35 -1.04 -13.44 -14.26
C PHE A 35 -1.05 -14.68 -15.16
N SER A 36 -2.09 -15.51 -15.08
CA SER A 36 -2.23 -16.70 -15.95
C SER A 36 -2.25 -16.37 -17.45
N LYS A 37 -2.80 -15.22 -17.84
CA LYS A 37 -2.76 -14.76 -19.24
C LYS A 37 -1.41 -14.18 -19.61
N SER A 38 -0.81 -13.39 -18.71
CA SER A 38 0.49 -12.78 -18.94
C SER A 38 1.63 -13.79 -19.07
N PHE A 39 1.53 -14.96 -18.45
CA PHE A 39 2.53 -16.04 -18.50
C PHE A 39 2.00 -17.30 -19.19
N LYS A 40 1.11 -17.16 -20.16
CA LYS A 40 0.46 -18.29 -20.82
C LYS A 40 1.46 -19.22 -21.53
N SER A 41 2.45 -18.66 -22.24
CA SER A 41 3.46 -19.42 -23.00
C SER A 41 4.66 -19.83 -22.16
N SER A 42 5.01 -19.06 -21.13
CA SER A 42 6.21 -19.28 -20.31
C SER A 42 5.93 -20.02 -18.99
N GLY A 43 4.72 -19.89 -18.43
CA GLY A 43 4.41 -20.36 -17.07
C GLY A 43 3.39 -21.49 -16.96
N MET A 44 2.58 -21.75 -17.98
CA MET A 44 1.46 -22.71 -17.88
C MET A 44 1.84 -24.16 -18.14
N HIS A 45 3.04 -24.44 -18.65
CA HIS A 45 3.49 -25.78 -18.99
C HIS A 45 3.90 -26.62 -17.77
N HIS A 46 4.28 -25.98 -16.66
CA HIS A 46 4.66 -26.66 -15.43
C HIS A 46 3.55 -26.54 -14.36
N PRO A 47 3.06 -27.65 -13.76
CA PRO A 47 1.95 -27.63 -12.83
C PRO A 47 2.15 -26.71 -11.62
N SER A 48 3.36 -26.64 -11.07
CA SER A 48 3.64 -25.78 -9.91
C SER A 48 3.58 -24.28 -10.25
N THR A 49 3.99 -23.90 -11.46
CA THR A 49 3.99 -22.51 -11.92
C THR A 49 2.57 -22.10 -12.27
N SER A 50 1.84 -22.96 -12.99
CA SER A 50 0.39 -22.79 -13.25
C SER A 50 -0.40 -22.61 -11.95
N SER A 51 -0.18 -23.48 -10.95
CA SER A 51 -0.83 -23.36 -9.64
C SER A 51 -0.49 -22.05 -8.92
N LEU A 52 0.74 -21.58 -9.00
CA LEU A 52 1.15 -20.30 -8.42
C LEU A 52 0.43 -19.13 -9.10
N LEU A 53 0.37 -19.11 -10.44
CA LEU A 53 -0.28 -18.05 -11.23
C LEU A 53 -1.79 -18.00 -10.96
N LEU A 54 -2.45 -19.16 -10.87
CA LEU A 54 -3.87 -19.22 -10.50
C LEU A 54 -4.12 -18.74 -9.06
N THR A 55 -3.22 -19.07 -8.13
CA THR A 55 -3.30 -18.58 -6.74
C THR A 55 -3.11 -17.07 -6.68
N LEU A 56 -2.19 -16.53 -7.48
CA LEU A 56 -2.00 -15.08 -7.61
C LEU A 56 -3.25 -14.39 -8.12
N ASP A 57 -3.88 -14.94 -9.17
CA ASP A 57 -5.12 -14.40 -9.72
C ASP A 57 -6.24 -14.38 -8.68
N SER A 58 -6.46 -15.50 -7.97
CA SER A 58 -7.53 -15.59 -6.98
C SER A 58 -7.30 -14.65 -5.79
N THR A 59 -6.09 -14.67 -5.22
CA THR A 59 -5.77 -13.84 -4.04
C THR A 59 -5.73 -12.35 -4.37
N ARG A 60 -5.37 -11.97 -5.60
CA ARG A 60 -5.47 -10.57 -6.06
C ARG A 60 -6.93 -10.11 -6.18
N VAL A 61 -7.83 -10.97 -6.64
CA VAL A 61 -9.27 -10.67 -6.71
C VAL A 61 -9.87 -10.52 -5.31
N ASP A 62 -9.51 -11.39 -4.38
CA ASP A 62 -9.95 -11.31 -2.98
C ASP A 62 -9.45 -10.01 -2.32
N LEU A 63 -8.19 -9.63 -2.56
CA LEU A 63 -7.63 -8.37 -2.11
C LEU A 63 -8.36 -7.17 -2.74
N ALA A 64 -8.58 -7.16 -4.05
CA ALA A 64 -9.32 -6.09 -4.73
C ALA A 64 -10.74 -5.92 -4.18
N THR A 65 -11.40 -7.03 -3.85
CA THR A 65 -12.77 -7.04 -3.30
C THR A 65 -12.80 -6.40 -1.91
N THR A 66 -11.86 -6.79 -1.04
CA THR A 66 -11.76 -6.23 0.33
C THR A 66 -11.33 -4.77 0.36
N LEU A 67 -10.47 -4.35 -0.57
CA LEU A 67 -10.14 -2.93 -0.77
C LEU A 67 -11.38 -2.12 -1.18
N THR A 68 -12.18 -2.65 -2.10
CA THR A 68 -13.39 -1.98 -2.60
C THR A 68 -14.47 -1.88 -1.53
N SER A 69 -14.63 -2.92 -0.70
CA SER A 69 -15.57 -2.91 0.43
C SER A 69 -15.06 -2.11 1.64
N LYS A 70 -13.82 -1.60 1.61
CA LYS A 70 -13.15 -0.89 2.70
C LYS A 70 -13.08 -1.73 3.99
N ASP A 71 -13.04 -3.05 3.85
CA ASP A 71 -12.89 -3.98 4.97
C ASP A 71 -11.42 -4.06 5.39
N ALA A 72 -11.03 -3.26 6.39
CA ALA A 72 -9.65 -3.22 6.86
C ALA A 72 -9.13 -4.59 7.35
N SER A 73 -9.97 -5.40 7.99
CA SER A 73 -9.56 -6.74 8.43
C SER A 73 -9.36 -7.68 7.24
N GLY A 74 -10.26 -7.60 6.26
CA GLY A 74 -10.15 -8.34 5.01
C GLY A 74 -8.91 -7.95 4.21
N VAL A 75 -8.58 -6.66 4.13
CA VAL A 75 -7.38 -6.14 3.45
C VAL A 75 -6.10 -6.67 4.10
N GLU A 76 -6.03 -6.67 5.43
CA GLU A 76 -4.89 -7.24 6.16
C GLU A 76 -4.74 -8.73 5.85
N GLY A 77 -5.81 -9.52 6.04
CA GLY A 77 -5.77 -10.97 5.84
C GLY A 77 -5.44 -11.37 4.41
N ASN A 78 -6.09 -10.74 3.42
CA ASN A 78 -5.87 -11.05 2.00
C ASN A 78 -4.54 -10.49 1.49
N GLY A 79 -4.12 -9.32 1.96
CA GLY A 79 -2.80 -8.76 1.65
C GLY A 79 -1.67 -9.66 2.14
N THR A 80 -1.77 -10.14 3.39
CA THR A 80 -0.79 -11.08 3.98
C THR A 80 -0.74 -12.43 3.24
N ARG A 81 -1.86 -12.88 2.66
CA ARG A 81 -1.92 -14.10 1.81
C ARG A 81 -1.38 -13.89 0.40
N TYR A 82 -1.59 -12.72 -0.18
CA TYR A 82 -1.15 -12.40 -1.54
C TYR A 82 0.36 -12.17 -1.62
N LEU A 83 0.94 -11.48 -0.63
CA LEU A 83 2.35 -11.07 -0.62
C LEU A 83 3.37 -12.19 -0.87
N PRO A 84 3.30 -13.37 -0.22
CA PRO A 84 4.24 -14.45 -0.46
C PRO A 84 4.24 -14.93 -1.91
N SER A 85 3.04 -15.03 -2.51
CA SER A 85 2.87 -15.50 -3.89
C SER A 85 3.51 -14.52 -4.89
N ILE A 86 3.29 -13.22 -4.72
CA ILE A 86 3.85 -12.23 -5.66
C ILE A 86 5.35 -12.05 -5.47
N ARG A 87 5.86 -12.16 -4.24
CA ARG A 87 7.30 -12.18 -3.98
C ARG A 87 7.98 -13.38 -4.62
N ARG A 88 7.34 -14.55 -4.60
CA ARG A 88 7.86 -15.75 -5.27
C ARG A 88 7.92 -15.57 -6.78
N LEU A 89 6.94 -14.89 -7.38
CA LEU A 89 6.98 -14.54 -8.80
C LEU A 89 8.13 -13.57 -9.10
N LEU A 90 8.26 -12.50 -8.30
CA LEU A 90 9.35 -11.52 -8.44
C LEU A 90 10.74 -12.19 -8.38
N LEU A 91 10.98 -13.03 -7.36
CA LEU A 91 12.25 -13.76 -7.22
C LEU A 91 12.51 -14.69 -8.41
N SER A 92 11.47 -15.35 -8.93
CA SER A 92 11.60 -16.19 -10.14
C SER A 92 12.06 -15.38 -11.35
N CYS A 93 11.51 -14.17 -11.52
CA CYS A 93 11.92 -13.25 -12.58
C CYS A 93 13.34 -12.70 -12.41
N GLU A 94 13.82 -12.52 -11.18
CA GLU A 94 15.20 -12.08 -10.91
C GLU A 94 16.24 -13.17 -11.21
N VAL A 95 15.92 -14.44 -10.91
CA VAL A 95 16.86 -15.56 -11.09
C VAL A 95 16.95 -16.00 -12.55
N GLN A 96 15.88 -15.87 -13.34
CA GLN A 96 15.84 -16.34 -14.74
C GLN A 96 15.14 -15.34 -15.69
N PRO A 97 15.71 -14.13 -15.88
CA PRO A 97 15.06 -13.07 -16.67
C PRO A 97 14.80 -13.47 -18.12
N ASP A 98 15.70 -14.25 -18.73
CA ASP A 98 15.60 -14.65 -20.14
C ASP A 98 14.44 -15.62 -20.44
N THR A 99 13.91 -16.28 -19.40
CA THR A 99 12.80 -17.25 -19.53
C THR A 99 11.44 -16.63 -19.24
N ALA A 100 11.40 -15.45 -18.61
CA ALA A 100 10.19 -14.76 -18.21
C ALA A 100 9.65 -13.90 -19.37
N VAL A 101 9.30 -14.54 -20.48
CA VAL A 101 8.62 -13.87 -21.60
C VAL A 101 7.15 -13.70 -21.23
N LEU A 102 6.68 -12.45 -21.25
CA LEU A 102 5.29 -12.11 -21.02
C LEU A 102 4.51 -12.10 -22.34
N ASP A 103 3.41 -12.84 -22.41
CA ASP A 103 2.46 -12.78 -23.53
C ASP A 103 1.66 -11.47 -23.50
N GLU A 104 1.33 -11.01 -22.29
CA GLU A 104 0.60 -9.76 -22.05
C GLU A 104 1.30 -8.94 -20.96
N LYS A 105 1.36 -7.62 -21.14
CA LYS A 105 1.99 -6.71 -20.17
C LYS A 105 1.26 -6.75 -18.83
N LEU A 106 2.01 -6.97 -17.76
CA LEU A 106 1.51 -6.86 -16.39
C LEU A 106 1.34 -5.38 -16.01
N ASN A 107 0.24 -4.74 -16.40
CA ASN A 107 -0.03 -3.36 -16.03
C ASN A 107 -0.86 -3.29 -14.73
N PHE A 108 -0.24 -2.93 -13.61
CA PHE A 108 -0.92 -2.81 -12.32
C PHE A 108 -1.51 -1.42 -12.15
N MET A 109 -2.80 -1.33 -11.83
CA MET A 109 -3.53 -0.07 -11.69
C MET A 109 -4.12 0.08 -10.29
N TRP A 110 -3.70 1.13 -9.59
CA TRP A 110 -4.08 1.40 -8.21
C TRP A 110 -4.51 2.84 -8.03
N ARG A 111 -5.43 3.05 -7.11
CA ARG A 111 -5.72 4.34 -6.50
C ARG A 111 -5.09 4.37 -5.12
N GLY A 112 -4.32 5.42 -4.85
CA GLY A 112 -3.68 5.60 -3.55
C GLY A 112 -4.70 5.83 -2.43
N GLY A 113 -4.40 5.31 -1.23
CA GLY A 113 -5.22 5.45 -0.04
C GLY A 113 -4.97 6.73 0.76
N LEU A 114 -3.77 7.31 0.63
CA LEU A 114 -3.38 8.54 1.34
C LEU A 114 -3.54 9.82 0.51
N GLU A 115 -3.79 9.67 -0.80
CA GLU A 115 -4.10 10.79 -1.70
C GLU A 115 -5.60 11.13 -1.58
N GLY A 116 -5.99 11.94 -0.58
CA GLY A 116 -7.40 12.23 -0.27
C GLY A 116 -8.20 12.90 -1.40
N ASP A 117 -9.54 12.91 -1.34
CA ASP A 117 -10.47 13.34 -2.42
C ASP A 117 -10.68 14.88 -2.53
N GLY A 118 -9.62 15.68 -2.58
CA GLY A 118 -9.72 17.15 -2.59
C GLY A 118 -10.16 17.77 -3.94
N PRO A 119 -10.98 18.83 -3.96
CA PRO A 119 -11.34 19.54 -5.18
C PRO A 119 -10.17 20.41 -5.65
N GLY A 120 -9.59 20.10 -6.82
CA GLY A 120 -8.58 20.96 -7.45
C GLY A 120 -7.29 20.30 -7.98
N GLY A 121 -7.23 18.97 -8.15
CA GLY A 121 -6.24 18.36 -9.04
C GLY A 121 -5.58 17.09 -8.50
N THR A 122 -5.54 16.06 -9.36
CA THR A 122 -4.71 14.83 -9.26
C THR A 122 -4.87 13.89 -8.06
N CYS A 123 -5.69 14.26 -7.07
CA CYS A 123 -6.04 13.49 -5.88
C CYS A 123 -7.05 12.36 -6.21
N GLY A 124 -6.72 11.11 -5.88
CA GLY A 124 -7.53 9.93 -6.24
C GLY A 124 -7.33 9.42 -7.68
N LYS A 125 -6.26 9.85 -8.37
CA LYS A 125 -5.95 9.40 -9.73
C LYS A 125 -5.52 7.93 -9.71
N VAL A 126 -6.04 7.15 -10.64
CA VAL A 126 -5.52 5.81 -10.89
C VAL A 126 -4.11 5.94 -11.47
N ARG A 127 -3.13 5.38 -10.77
CA ARG A 127 -1.73 5.27 -11.20
C ARG A 127 -1.48 3.87 -11.73
N SER A 128 -0.70 3.78 -12.80
CA SER A 128 -0.37 2.51 -13.45
C SER A 128 1.14 2.30 -13.49
N SER A 129 1.60 1.08 -13.21
CA SER A 129 2.99 0.68 -13.42
C SER A 129 3.06 -0.78 -13.84
N GLN A 130 4.07 -1.12 -14.64
CA GLN A 130 4.34 -2.49 -15.06
C GLN A 130 5.30 -3.24 -14.12
N ALA A 131 5.81 -2.56 -13.10
CA ALA A 131 6.76 -3.15 -12.16
C ALA A 131 6.03 -4.06 -11.16
N LEU A 132 6.47 -5.31 -11.03
CA LEU A 132 6.02 -6.19 -9.93
C LEU A 132 6.29 -5.58 -8.55
N MET A 133 7.42 -4.86 -8.42
CA MET A 133 7.76 -4.12 -7.20
C MET A 133 6.73 -3.04 -6.84
N TYR A 134 6.05 -2.44 -7.82
CA TYR A 134 4.96 -1.51 -7.55
C TYR A 134 3.76 -2.20 -6.91
N GLU A 135 3.31 -3.33 -7.47
CA GLU A 135 2.21 -4.13 -6.91
C GLU A 135 2.52 -4.61 -5.47
N VAL A 136 3.77 -5.06 -5.24
CA VAL A 136 4.24 -5.42 -3.89
C VAL A 136 4.19 -4.22 -2.95
N SER A 137 4.70 -3.07 -3.39
CA SER A 137 4.76 -1.85 -2.57
C SER A 137 3.36 -1.36 -2.19
N MET A 138 2.45 -1.31 -3.15
CA MET A 138 1.05 -0.93 -2.91
C MET A 138 0.36 -1.90 -1.95
N THR A 139 0.57 -3.21 -2.12
CA THR A 139 0.00 -4.21 -1.20
C THR A 139 0.50 -4.02 0.23
N VAL A 140 1.81 -3.82 0.43
CA VAL A 140 2.39 -3.57 1.77
C VAL A 140 1.87 -2.27 2.37
N ALA A 141 1.77 -1.21 1.56
CA ALA A 141 1.19 0.05 1.99
C ALA A 141 -0.28 -0.09 2.40
N SER A 142 -1.11 -0.79 1.63
CA SER A 142 -2.51 -1.03 1.96
C SER A 142 -2.67 -1.82 3.27
N ILE A 143 -1.80 -2.81 3.56
CA ILE A 143 -1.81 -3.53 4.84
C ILE A 143 -1.49 -2.58 6.01
N SER A 144 -0.51 -1.68 5.83
CA SER A 144 -0.19 -0.67 6.84
C SER A 144 -1.38 0.27 7.11
N ILE A 145 -2.00 0.76 6.05
CA ILE A 145 -3.17 1.65 6.13
C ILE A 145 -4.37 0.91 6.76
N ALA A 146 -4.54 -0.38 6.47
CA ALA A 146 -5.55 -1.23 7.09
C ALA A 146 -5.32 -1.34 8.61
N HIS A 147 -4.09 -1.56 9.07
CA HIS A 147 -3.77 -1.50 10.50
C HIS A 147 -4.05 -0.14 11.12
N ALA A 148 -3.74 0.97 10.44
CA ALA A 148 -4.09 2.30 10.92
C ALA A 148 -5.62 2.47 11.06
N SER A 149 -6.39 1.95 10.09
CA SER A 149 -7.86 1.98 10.10
C SER A 149 -8.44 1.16 11.26
N LEU A 150 -7.96 -0.06 11.47
CA LEU A 150 -8.31 -0.90 12.63
C LEU A 150 -7.97 -0.21 13.95
N GLY A 151 -6.81 0.46 14.01
CA GLY A 151 -6.41 1.25 15.16
C GLY A 151 -7.40 2.37 15.48
N CYS A 152 -7.94 3.05 14.47
CA CYS A 152 -8.99 4.05 14.66
C CYS A 152 -10.29 3.42 15.19
N SER A 153 -10.73 2.29 14.63
CA SER A 153 -11.93 1.58 15.10
C SER A 153 -11.80 1.09 16.56
N ASP A 154 -10.65 0.56 16.94
CA ASP A 154 -10.35 0.14 18.31
C ASP A 154 -10.37 1.33 19.29
N SER A 155 -9.82 2.48 18.88
CA SER A 155 -9.85 3.70 19.69
C SER A 155 -11.27 4.22 19.91
N GLN A 156 -12.10 4.21 18.85
CA GLN A 156 -13.50 4.64 18.92
C GLN A 156 -14.32 3.77 19.89
N THR A 157 -14.09 2.47 19.88
CA THR A 157 -14.75 1.50 20.78
C THR A 157 -14.15 1.51 22.20
N GLY A 158 -13.03 2.20 22.42
CA GLY A 158 -12.37 2.32 23.72
C GLY A 158 -11.34 1.23 24.02
N SER A 159 -11.02 0.37 23.05
CA SER A 159 -9.96 -0.64 23.15
C SER A 159 -8.57 -0.03 22.85
N PHE A 160 -8.09 0.84 23.74
CA PHE A 160 -6.86 1.60 23.50
C PHE A 160 -5.61 0.72 23.39
N ALA A 161 -5.54 -0.42 24.09
CA ALA A 161 -4.40 -1.33 24.01
C ALA A 161 -4.27 -1.98 22.62
N SER A 162 -5.39 -2.44 22.04
CA SER A 162 -5.44 -2.97 20.67
C SER A 162 -5.14 -1.88 19.65
N SER A 163 -5.71 -0.68 19.86
CA SER A 163 -5.47 0.49 19.02
C SER A 163 -3.99 0.85 18.92
N VAL A 164 -3.29 0.94 20.06
CA VAL A 164 -1.84 1.21 20.10
C VAL A 164 -1.04 0.13 19.38
N THR A 165 -1.43 -1.14 19.53
CA THR A 165 -0.77 -2.25 18.84
C THR A 165 -0.91 -2.13 17.33
N ASN A 166 -2.11 -1.81 16.85
CA ASN A 166 -2.40 -1.61 15.44
C ASN A 166 -1.63 -0.41 14.86
N PHE A 167 -1.58 0.74 15.56
CA PHE A 167 -0.78 1.88 15.12
C PHE A 167 0.73 1.58 15.10
N LYS A 168 1.26 0.83 16.08
CA LYS A 168 2.67 0.40 16.08
C LYS A 168 2.99 -0.49 14.88
N LYS A 169 2.08 -1.40 14.51
CA LYS A 169 2.24 -2.24 13.31
C LYS A 169 2.28 -1.39 12.04
N ALA A 170 1.32 -0.49 11.87
CA ALA A 170 1.27 0.43 10.73
C ALA A 170 2.57 1.25 10.61
N ALA A 171 3.00 1.90 11.70
CA ALA A 171 4.24 2.68 11.74
C ALA A 171 5.48 1.84 11.40
N SER A 172 5.56 0.60 11.93
CA SER A 172 6.68 -0.30 11.66
C SER A 172 6.75 -0.72 10.18
N ILE A 173 5.59 -1.00 9.56
CA ILE A 173 5.52 -1.34 8.14
C ILE A 173 5.93 -0.15 7.27
N MET A 174 5.43 1.07 7.55
CA MET A 174 5.84 2.27 6.80
C MET A 174 7.33 2.58 6.98
N ASN A 175 7.86 2.39 8.18
CA ASN A 175 9.29 2.57 8.43
C ASN A 175 10.13 1.54 7.66
N TYR A 176 9.69 0.28 7.58
CA TYR A 176 10.33 -0.72 6.72
C TYR A 176 10.28 -0.34 5.24
N MET A 177 9.13 0.17 4.77
CA MET A 177 8.96 0.66 3.40
C MET A 177 9.96 1.77 3.08
N HIS A 178 10.05 2.76 3.98
CA HIS A 178 10.94 3.91 3.86
C HIS A 178 12.43 3.52 3.88
N THR A 179 12.85 2.69 4.84
CA THR A 179 14.27 2.45 5.11
C THR A 179 14.88 1.33 4.29
N LYS A 180 14.08 0.36 3.83
CA LYS A 180 14.59 -0.83 3.14
C LYS A 180 13.97 -1.04 1.77
N HIS A 181 12.65 -1.15 1.70
CA HIS A 181 11.97 -1.64 0.48
C HIS A 181 12.00 -0.64 -0.68
N LEU A 182 11.58 0.61 -0.46
CA LEU A 182 11.54 1.63 -1.52
C LEU A 182 12.93 2.05 -2.01
N PRO A 183 13.94 2.27 -1.14
CA PRO A 183 15.30 2.56 -1.60
C PRO A 183 15.88 1.44 -2.47
N GLN A 184 15.62 0.18 -2.13
CA GLN A 184 16.03 -0.97 -2.95
C GLN A 184 15.38 -0.90 -4.33
N TRP A 185 14.08 -0.62 -4.41
CA TRP A 185 13.38 -0.49 -5.69
C TRP A 185 13.93 0.64 -6.58
N VAL A 186 14.21 1.82 -6.01
CA VAL A 186 14.81 2.94 -6.75
C VAL A 186 16.23 2.61 -7.23
N SER A 187 17.03 1.96 -6.39
CA SER A 187 18.42 1.58 -6.72
C SER A 187 18.53 0.56 -7.86
N LEU A 188 17.50 -0.24 -8.10
CA LEU A 188 17.43 -1.23 -9.17
C LEU A 188 17.07 -0.62 -10.54
N GLY A 189 17.07 0.72 -10.67
CA GLY A 189 16.87 1.41 -11.94
C GLY A 189 15.40 1.47 -12.37
N SER A 190 14.48 1.70 -11.43
CA SER A 190 13.07 1.81 -11.76
C SER A 190 12.85 2.88 -12.84
N SER A 191 12.22 2.49 -13.96
CA SER A 191 11.85 3.41 -15.05
C SER A 191 10.69 4.33 -14.67
N THR A 192 10.26 4.32 -13.41
CA THR A 192 9.07 5.01 -12.92
C THR A 192 9.52 6.23 -12.14
N SER A 193 9.16 7.43 -12.60
CA SER A 193 9.48 8.66 -11.88
C SER A 193 8.67 8.70 -10.57
N GLU A 194 9.24 9.24 -9.48
CA GLU A 194 8.52 9.36 -8.19
C GLU A 194 7.19 10.13 -8.33
N GLY A 195 7.08 11.01 -9.33
CA GLY A 195 5.86 11.74 -9.64
C GLY A 195 4.71 10.88 -10.16
N ASP A 196 5.00 9.67 -10.65
CA ASP A 196 4.02 8.72 -11.18
C ASP A 196 3.49 7.74 -10.12
N LEU A 197 4.15 7.68 -8.96
CA LEU A 197 3.78 6.80 -7.85
C LEU A 197 2.80 7.49 -6.87
N PRO A 198 1.90 6.73 -6.23
CA PRO A 198 1.15 7.20 -5.06
C PRO A 198 2.09 7.57 -3.91
N ILE A 199 1.68 8.53 -3.09
CA ILE A 199 2.51 9.06 -1.99
C ILE A 199 2.99 7.98 -1.02
N GLU A 200 2.19 6.94 -0.78
CA GLU A 200 2.55 5.78 0.05
C GLU A 200 3.60 4.83 -0.56
N CYS A 201 3.97 5.05 -1.82
CA CYS A 201 5.04 4.34 -2.52
C CYS A 201 6.24 5.24 -2.82
N VAL A 202 6.32 6.42 -2.19
CA VAL A 202 7.45 7.33 -2.29
C VAL A 202 8.16 7.41 -0.95
N THR A 203 9.49 7.38 -0.98
CA THR A 203 10.34 7.37 0.22
C THR A 203 10.00 8.51 1.19
N GLY A 204 9.76 9.72 0.68
CA GLY A 204 9.34 10.88 1.47
C GLY A 204 7.95 10.74 2.09
N GLY A 205 6.99 10.17 1.37
CA GLY A 205 5.63 9.95 1.87
C GLY A 205 5.58 8.95 3.03
N CYS A 206 6.37 7.87 2.97
CA CYS A 206 6.48 6.91 4.07
C CYS A 206 7.20 7.46 5.31
N LYS A 207 8.04 8.49 5.15
CA LYS A 207 8.71 9.21 6.25
C LYS A 207 7.79 10.25 6.92
N GLY A 208 6.63 10.56 6.31
CA GLY A 208 5.76 11.67 6.72
C GLY A 208 6.25 13.03 6.20
N GLU A 209 7.27 13.06 5.34
CA GLU A 209 7.77 14.26 4.68
C GLU A 209 6.99 14.44 3.36
N ILE A 210 5.78 14.99 3.46
CA ILE A 210 5.07 15.48 2.28
C ILE A 210 5.73 16.81 1.88
N GLU A 211 6.74 16.74 1.02
CA GLU A 211 7.30 17.94 0.41
C GLU A 211 6.17 18.61 -0.40
N LYS A 212 5.66 19.74 0.12
CA LYS A 212 4.58 20.50 -0.48
C LYS A 212 5.02 21.06 -1.83
N ARG A 213 4.85 20.31 -2.92
CA ARG A 213 4.72 20.89 -4.27
C ARG A 213 3.33 21.49 -4.42
N SER A 214 3.09 22.60 -3.75
CA SER A 214 1.97 23.48 -4.09
C SER A 214 2.39 24.93 -3.97
N LYS A 215 2.40 25.63 -5.12
CA LYS A 215 2.34 27.09 -5.17
C LYS A 215 0.99 27.53 -4.59
N ARG A 216 0.84 27.52 -3.26
CA ARG A 216 -0.16 28.33 -2.52
C ARG A 216 0.16 28.30 -1.02
N LYS A 217 -0.07 29.46 -0.41
CA LYS A 217 0.56 29.99 0.81
C LYS A 217 0.46 29.08 2.04
N ARG A 218 1.55 29.12 2.82
CA ARG A 218 1.81 28.43 4.09
C ARG A 218 0.70 28.67 5.13
N VAL A 219 0.34 27.60 5.83
CA VAL A 219 0.31 27.61 7.30
C VAL A 219 1.21 26.45 7.74
N SER A 220 2.22 26.77 8.54
CA SER A 220 3.22 25.85 9.08
C SER A 220 2.90 25.67 10.56
N ILE A 221 2.57 24.45 10.96
CA ILE A 221 2.65 24.05 12.37
C ILE A 221 3.98 23.30 12.47
N LYS A 222 4.96 23.94 13.10
CA LYS A 222 6.22 23.31 13.49
C LYS A 222 5.99 22.62 14.83
N PHE A 223 6.24 21.32 14.91
CA PHE A 223 6.60 20.69 16.18
C PHE A 223 8.12 20.70 16.25
N THR A 224 8.64 21.41 17.26
CA THR A 224 10.06 21.41 17.63
C THR A 224 10.12 20.61 18.92
N PHE A 225 11.01 19.62 18.98
CA PHE A 225 11.37 18.94 20.22
C PHE A 225 12.03 19.92 21.19
#